data_AF-A0A8S9QY28-F1
#
_entry.id   AF-A0A8S9QY28-F1
#
_cell.length_a   1.000
_cell.length_b   1.000
_cell.length_c   1.000
_cell.angle_alpha   90.00
_cell.angle_beta   90.00
_cell.angle_gamma   90.00
#
_symmetry.space_group_name_H-M   'P 1'
#
loop_
_entity.id
_entity.type
_entity.pdbx_description
1 polymer ?
#
loop_
_entity_poly.entity_id
_entity_poly.type
_entity_poly.pdbx_seq_one_letter_code
_entity_poly.pdbx_strand_id
1 'polypeptide(L)' 'MGTNSTSEKGVGHWKFSCVMSFPWKPILSATGYTEYYFDMESGKICRHVEHWNVPKIALFKQLLRPSRGLMGTTQN' A
#
# COMPACT_ATOMS: atom_id res chain seq x y z
N MET A 1 15.59 -34.07 -11.55
CA MET A 1 15.88 -32.92 -12.42
C MET A 1 15.17 -31.71 -11.82
N GLY A 2 15.90 -30.87 -11.08
CA GLY A 2 15.33 -29.62 -10.58
C GLY A 2 15.42 -28.58 -11.67
N THR A 3 14.31 -28.25 -12.32
CA THR A 3 14.25 -27.12 -13.24
C THR A 3 14.34 -25.86 -12.39
N ASN A 4 15.48 -25.17 -12.47
CA ASN A 4 15.63 -23.81 -11.95
C ASN A 4 14.71 -22.91 -12.77
N SER A 5 13.44 -22.80 -12.39
CA SER A 5 12.47 -21.92 -13.02
C SER A 5 12.92 -20.47 -12.80
N THR A 6 13.53 -19.88 -13.83
CA THR A 6 13.88 -18.46 -13.87
C THR A 6 12.60 -17.64 -13.78
N SER A 7 12.19 -17.20 -12.60
CA SER A 7 11.00 -16.35 -12.47
C SER A 7 11.31 -14.98 -13.08
N GLU A 8 10.54 -14.59 -14.10
CA GLU A 8 10.57 -13.22 -14.58
C GLU A 8 10.04 -12.28 -13.48
N LYS A 9 10.69 -11.12 -13.31
CA LYS A 9 10.36 -10.16 -12.27
C LYS A 9 9.89 -8.85 -12.89
N GLY A 10 8.66 -8.45 -12.57
CA GLY A 10 8.14 -7.11 -12.81
C GLY A 10 8.21 -6.25 -11.55
N VAL A 11 8.38 -4.93 -11.71
CA VAL A 11 8.32 -3.97 -10.60
C VAL A 11 7.32 -2.87 -10.93
N GLY A 12 6.29 -2.74 -10.09
CA GLY A 12 5.29 -1.67 -10.21
C GLY A 12 5.45 -0.67 -9.06
N HIS A 13 5.81 0.58 -9.38
CA HIS A 13 5.83 1.67 -8.41
C HIS A 13 4.44 2.26 -8.21
N TRP A 14 4.09 2.63 -6.98
CA TRP A 14 2.77 3.14 -6.66
C TRP A 14 2.79 4.25 -5.61
N LYS A 15 1.71 5.03 -5.63
CA LYS A 15 1.35 6.00 -4.60
C LYS A 15 -0.10 5.77 -4.20
N PHE A 16 -0.32 5.56 -2.92
CA PHE A 16 -1.62 5.28 -2.33
C PHE A 16 -2.09 6.48 -1.50
N SER A 17 -3.36 6.81 -1.61
CA SER A 17 -4.05 7.76 -0.74
C SER A 17 -5.52 7.38 -0.63
N CYS A 18 -6.07 7.33 0.58
CA CYS A 18 -7.50 7.18 0.79
C CYS A 18 -7.98 7.87 2.07
N VAL A 19 -9.27 8.21 2.10
CA VAL A 19 -9.98 8.61 3.31
C VAL A 19 -10.81 7.41 3.76
N MET A 20 -10.57 6.92 4.96
CA MET A 20 -11.30 5.74 5.47
C MET A 20 -12.66 6.14 6.02
N SER A 21 -13.62 5.21 5.96
CA SER A 21 -15.00 5.45 6.38
C SER A 21 -15.23 5.45 7.89
N PHE A 22 -14.18 5.42 8.73
CA PHE A 22 -14.31 5.53 10.20
C PHE A 22 -14.88 6.89 10.63
N PRO A 23 -15.46 7.01 11.85
CA PRO A 23 -16.08 8.25 12.32
C PRO A 23 -15.16 9.48 12.29
N TRP A 24 -13.87 9.31 12.58
CA TRP A 24 -12.87 10.38 12.55
C TRP A 24 -12.20 10.58 11.17
N LYS A 25 -12.69 9.91 10.13
CA LYS A 25 -12.27 10.02 8.72
C LYS A 25 -10.74 10.07 8.56
N PRO A 26 -9.99 9.05 9.02
CA PRO A 26 -8.54 9.08 8.94
C PRO A 26 -8.10 9.05 7.48
N ILE A 27 -6.97 9.70 7.20
CA ILE A 27 -6.37 9.77 5.86
C ILE A 27 -5.13 8.89 5.88
N LEU A 28 -5.13 7.85 5.05
CA LEU A 28 -3.95 7.02 4.81
C LEU A 28 -3.24 7.51 3.56
N SER A 29 -1.93 7.61 3.61
CA SER A 29 -1.11 7.88 2.42
C SER A 29 0.27 7.28 2.55
N ALA A 30 0.71 6.60 1.51
CA ALA A 30 2.02 6.00 1.40
C ALA A 30 2.47 5.90 -0.07
N THR A 31 3.76 5.71 -0.27
CA THR A 31 4.35 5.31 -1.54
C THR A 31 5.11 4.00 -1.36
N GLY A 32 5.36 3.32 -2.47
CA GLY A 32 6.05 2.05 -2.45
C GLY A 32 6.20 1.46 -3.83
N TYR A 33 6.57 0.20 -3.85
CA TYR A 33 6.59 -0.60 -5.06
C TYR A 33 6.25 -2.05 -4.72
N THR A 34 5.76 -2.78 -5.72
CA THR A 34 5.47 -4.20 -5.61
C THR A 34 6.32 -4.95 -6.61
N GLU A 35 7.01 -5.98 -6.13
CA GLU A 35 7.69 -6.94 -6.97
C GLU A 35 6.72 -8.07 -7.31
N TYR A 36 6.55 -8.33 -8.60
CA TYR A 36 5.73 -9.42 -9.12
C TYR A 36 6.66 -10.47 -9.71
N TYR A 37 6.53 -11.69 -9.22
CA TYR A 37 7.23 -12.86 -9.77
C TYR A 37 6.23 -13.64 -10.59
N PHE A 38 6.59 -13.91 -11.85
CA PHE A 38 5.73 -14.62 -12.79
C PHE A 38 6.18 -16.06 -12.93
N ASP A 39 5.21 -16.95 -12.99
CA ASP A 39 5.38 -18.31 -13.46
C ASP A 39 5.46 -18.29 -14.99
N MET A 40 6.58 -18.73 -15.57
CA MET A 40 6.81 -18.61 -17.01
C MET A 40 5.90 -19.52 -17.85
N GLU A 41 5.44 -20.64 -17.28
CA GLU A 41 4.59 -21.59 -18.01
C GLU A 41 3.15 -21.08 -18.15
N SER A 42 2.60 -20.52 -17.08
CA SER A 42 1.22 -20.01 -17.06
C SER A 42 1.10 -18.51 -17.33
N GLY A 43 2.19 -17.75 -17.25
CA GLY A 43 2.21 -16.29 -17.33
C GLY A 43 1.57 -15.58 -16.14
N LYS A 44 1.25 -16.31 -15.06
CA LYS A 44 0.55 -15.78 -13.89
C LYS A 44 1.51 -15.29 -12.82
N ILE A 45 1.08 -14.34 -12.00
CA ILE A 45 1.82 -13.92 -10.81
C ILE A 45 1.76 -15.06 -9.78
N CYS A 46 2.93 -15.60 -9.41
CA CYS A 46 3.05 -16.66 -8.39
C CYS A 46 3.47 -16.11 -7.03
N ARG A 47 4.09 -14.92 -6.97
CA ARG A 47 4.47 -14.24 -5.74
C ARG A 47 4.43 -12.73 -5.91
N HIS A 48 3.93 -12.03 -4.89
CA HIS A 48 4.07 -10.58 -4.75
C HIS A 48 4.87 -10.26 -3.49
N VAL A 49 5.73 -9.24 -3.55
CA VAL A 49 6.41 -8.67 -2.37
C VAL A 49 6.17 -7.18 -2.36
N GLU A 50 5.50 -6.70 -1.31
CA GLU A 50 5.20 -5.28 -1.16
C GLU A 50 6.27 -4.56 -0.35
N HIS A 51 6.85 -3.54 -0.97
CA HIS A 51 7.81 -2.65 -0.35
C HIS A 51 7.17 -1.31 -0.09
N TRP A 52 7.02 -0.99 1.20
CA TRP A 52 6.46 0.26 1.65
C TRP A 52 7.61 1.23 1.93
N ASN A 53 7.55 2.44 1.37
CA ASN A 53 8.56 3.48 1.67
C ASN A 53 8.41 4.04 3.09
N VAL A 54 7.33 3.67 3.79
CA VAL A 54 7.08 3.99 5.19
C VAL A 54 6.90 2.69 5.98
N PRO A 55 7.30 2.65 7.27
CA PRO A 55 6.99 1.52 8.12
C PRO A 55 5.48 1.30 8.22
N LYS A 56 5.02 0.03 8.27
CA LYS A 56 3.59 -0.30 8.40
C LYS A 56 2.93 0.37 9.62
N ILE A 57 3.68 0.54 10.71
CA ILE A 57 3.22 1.26 11.90
C ILE A 57 2.92 2.74 11.62
N ALA A 58 3.57 3.36 10.63
CA ALA A 58 3.25 4.73 10.24
C ALA A 58 1.83 4.84 9.65
N LEU A 59 1.43 3.90 8.78
CA LEU A 59 0.05 3.81 8.31
C LEU A 59 -0.93 3.50 9.44
N PHE A 60 -0.55 2.59 10.35
CA PHE A 60 -1.39 2.29 11.52
C PHE A 60 -1.61 3.54 12.38
N LYS A 61 -0.58 4.37 12.58
CA LYS A 61 -0.72 5.67 13.25
C LYS A 61 -1.60 6.64 12.47
N GLN A 62 -1.53 6.66 11.14
CA GLN A 62 -2.42 7.45 10.30
C GLN A 62 -3.89 6.99 10.44
N LEU A 63 -4.13 5.68 10.54
CA LEU A 63 -5.45 5.10 10.75
C LEU A 63 -6.08 5.57 12.08
N LEU A 64 -5.28 5.67 13.14
CA LEU A 64 -5.75 6.13 14.46
C LEU A 64 -5.85 7.66 14.57
N ARG A 65 -5.31 8.41 13.60
CA ARG A 65 -5.28 9.88 13.65
C ARG A 65 -6.56 10.47 13.01
N PRO A 66 -7.32 11.32 13.73
CA PRO A 66 -8.41 12.10 13.15
C PRO A 66 -7.94 12.94 11.96
N SER A 67 -8.77 13.06 10.92
CA SER A 67 -8.55 14.14 9.95
C SER A 67 -8.82 15.47 10.63
N ARG A 68 -7.95 16.47 10.40
CA ARG A 68 -8.02 17.78 11.07
C ARG A 68 -9.22 18.64 10.62
N GLY A 69 -10.14 18.12 9.83
CA GLY A 69 -11.33 18.83 9.35
C GLY A 69 -12.59 18.39 10.08
N LEU A 70 -12.81 18.92 11.29
CA LEU A 70 -14.12 19.07 11.98
C LEU A 70 -13.96 19.58 13.45
N MET A 71 -12.93 20.38 13.77
CA MET A 71 -13.02 21.26 14.95
C MET A 71 -13.62 22.58 14.45
N GLY A 72 -14.88 22.81 14.81
CA GLY A 72 -15.70 23.89 14.28
C GLY A 72 -15.04 25.27 14.40
N THR A 73 -14.82 25.92 13.27
CA THR A 73 -14.97 27.37 13.18
C THR A 73 -16.47 27.68 13.27
N THR A 74 -16.97 27.85 14.49
CA THR A 74 -18.08 28.78 14.73
C THR A 74 -17.46 30.17 14.59
N GLN A 75 -17.68 30.82 13.44
CA GLN A 75 -17.49 32.27 13.34
C GLN A 75 -18.62 32.92 14.13
N ASN A 76 -18.26 33.63 15.21
CA ASN A 76 -19.10 34.65 15.82
C ASN A 76 -19.12 35.91 14.95
#